data_AF-A0A7T2PF08-F1
#
_entry.id   AF-A0A7T2PF08-F1
#
_cell.length_a   1.000
_cell.length_b   1.000
_cell.length_c   1.000
_cell.angle_alpha   90.00
_cell.angle_beta   90.00
_cell.angle_gamma   90.00
#
_symmetry.space_group_name_H-M   'P 1'
#
loop_
_entity.id
_entity.type
_entity.pdbx_description
1 polymer ?
#
loop_
_entity_poly.entity_id
_entity_poly.type
_entity_poly.pdbx_seq_one_letter_code
_entity_poly.pdbx_strand_id
1 'polypeptide(L)'
;MKSNRGLTGFVLLCAVLAAGSAQAVVEVKVPDNFRILAVSNGTLQDEQHATLADGEQQLLVRFEGVIPSRSSSENDRQVRSEPQVVRYQGSNQHLLLTASVPGDERGMQAYAKAPVVALQENGRTLAIQQDALVTSGMLLGVDWNGKLAEYNRSGGKAALTAVAVAAQPTATLASGAQPVVAASELEGQLQQLFLQADPALRKRFIGWAVPQL
;
A
#
# COMPACT_ATOMS: atom_id res chain seq x y z
N MET A 1 5.20 38.55 68.81
CA MET A 1 6.31 38.24 67.87
C MET A 1 6.36 36.70 67.80
N LYS A 2 5.79 36.03 66.78
CA LYS A 2 6.36 35.76 65.42
C LYS A 2 7.59 34.83 65.58
N SER A 3 7.68 33.57 65.10
CA SER A 3 7.16 32.93 63.88
C SER A 3 7.29 31.38 63.92
N ASN A 4 6.51 30.71 63.07
CA ASN A 4 6.63 29.31 62.62
C ASN A 4 8.01 28.94 62.00
N ARG A 5 8.40 27.67 62.15
CA ARG A 5 9.27 26.91 61.22
C ARG A 5 8.72 25.47 61.24
N GLY A 6 8.28 24.81 60.17
CA GLY A 6 8.66 24.87 58.76
C GLY A 6 9.06 23.45 58.36
N LEU A 7 8.09 22.52 58.30
CA LEU A 7 8.30 21.14 57.84
C LEU A 7 8.04 21.10 56.33
N THR A 8 9.08 21.34 55.53
CA THR A 8 9.06 21.17 54.08
C THR A 8 9.11 19.69 53.74
N GLY A 9 7.94 19.11 53.44
CA GLY A 9 7.80 17.80 52.79
C GLY A 9 8.19 17.91 51.32
N PHE A 10 9.17 17.10 50.91
CA PHE A 10 9.66 17.03 49.53
C PHE A 10 8.73 16.12 48.72
N VAL A 11 7.84 16.70 47.91
CA VAL A 11 7.00 15.96 46.95
C VAL A 11 7.85 15.67 45.73
N LEU A 12 8.21 14.40 45.54
CA LEU A 12 8.93 13.91 44.38
C LEU A 12 7.91 13.63 43.26
N LEU A 13 7.75 14.61 42.37
CA LEU A 13 6.88 14.52 41.21
C LEU A 13 7.62 13.74 40.10
N CYS A 14 7.34 12.45 39.97
CA CYS A 14 7.78 11.65 38.83
C CYS A 14 7.06 12.13 37.56
N ALA A 15 7.74 12.95 36.75
CA ALA A 15 7.29 13.28 35.41
C ALA A 15 7.43 12.03 34.52
N VAL A 16 6.31 11.35 34.27
CA VAL A 16 6.23 10.32 33.22
C VAL A 16 6.33 11.04 31.88
N LEU A 17 7.52 11.02 31.29
CA LEU A 17 7.71 11.40 29.89
C LEU A 17 6.92 10.41 29.03
N ALA A 18 5.74 10.82 28.59
CA ALA A 18 5.08 10.20 27.45
C ALA A 18 6.00 10.42 26.24
N ALA A 19 6.84 9.43 25.93
CA ALA A 19 7.50 9.34 24.64
C ALA A 19 6.40 9.23 23.59
N GLY A 20 6.05 10.37 22.98
CA GLY A 20 5.21 10.38 21.80
C GLY A 20 5.91 9.54 20.76
N SER A 21 5.37 8.36 20.46
CA SER A 21 5.77 7.61 19.28
C SER A 21 5.42 8.49 18.07
N ALA A 22 6.38 9.26 17.58
CA ALA A 22 6.30 9.81 16.24
C ALA A 22 6.09 8.59 15.33
N GLN A 23 4.89 8.45 14.78
CA GLN A 23 4.64 7.45 13.77
C GLN A 23 5.54 7.85 12.60
N ALA A 24 6.60 7.09 12.40
CA ALA A 24 7.44 7.25 11.23
C ALA A 24 6.60 6.96 9.99
N VAL A 25 6.80 7.80 8.99
CA VAL A 25 5.91 7.94 7.85
C VAL A 25 6.76 7.99 6.59
N VAL A 26 6.32 7.27 5.56
CA VAL A 26 6.90 7.31 4.23
C VAL A 26 6.09 8.25 3.36
N GLU A 27 6.69 9.34 2.93
CA GLU A 27 6.08 10.24 1.96
C GLU A 27 6.48 9.81 0.55
N VAL A 28 5.52 9.72 -0.37
CA VAL A 28 5.76 9.34 -1.75
C VAL A 28 5.25 10.44 -2.66
N LYS A 29 6.10 10.87 -3.60
CA LYS A 29 5.75 11.77 -4.68
C LYS A 29 5.95 11.10 -6.04
N VAL A 30 5.03 11.32 -6.96
CA VAL A 30 5.17 10.91 -8.37
C VAL A 30 5.25 12.14 -9.29
N PRO A 31 5.91 12.02 -10.46
CA PRO A 31 6.00 13.11 -11.44
C PRO A 31 4.66 13.33 -12.17
N ASP A 32 4.53 14.45 -12.88
CA ASP A 32 3.26 14.89 -13.50
C ASP A 32 2.69 13.94 -14.55
N ASN A 33 3.55 13.12 -15.16
CA ASN A 33 3.16 12.07 -16.10
C ASN A 33 2.81 10.75 -15.41
N PHE A 34 2.62 10.76 -14.09
CA PHE A 34 2.12 9.64 -13.30
C PHE A 34 0.97 10.08 -12.40
N ARG A 35 0.15 9.10 -12.03
CA ARG A 35 -0.93 9.23 -11.06
C ARG A 35 -0.85 8.10 -10.05
N ILE A 36 -1.02 8.41 -8.77
CA ILE A 36 -1.25 7.43 -7.71
C ILE A 36 -2.75 7.17 -7.66
N LEU A 37 -3.13 5.92 -7.89
CA LEU A 37 -4.53 5.48 -7.93
C LEU A 37 -5.00 4.92 -6.60
N ALA A 38 -4.11 4.24 -5.86
CA ALA A 38 -4.37 3.67 -4.55
C ALA A 38 -3.07 3.41 -3.80
N VAL A 39 -3.17 3.25 -2.48
CA VAL A 39 -2.06 2.92 -1.58
C VAL A 39 -2.49 1.82 -0.60
N SER A 40 -1.54 1.11 0.00
CA SER A 40 -1.82 0.11 1.03
C SER A 40 -2.24 0.72 2.37
N ASN A 41 -1.31 0.83 3.32
CA ASN A 41 -1.55 1.35 4.66
C ASN A 41 -1.12 2.81 4.71
N GLY A 42 -2.01 3.71 4.26
CA GLY A 42 -1.68 5.11 4.12
C GLY A 42 -2.86 5.96 3.66
N THR A 43 -2.54 7.22 3.40
CA THR A 43 -3.47 8.21 2.87
C THR A 43 -2.96 8.69 1.52
N LEU A 44 -3.85 8.78 0.55
CA LEU A 44 -3.61 9.50 -0.70
C LEU A 44 -4.02 10.96 -0.47
N GLN A 45 -3.08 11.91 -0.53
CA GLN A 45 -3.41 13.33 -0.38
C GLN A 45 -4.05 13.88 -1.65
N ASP A 46 -3.43 13.55 -2.77
CA ASP A 46 -3.85 13.90 -4.12
C ASP A 46 -3.28 12.85 -5.10
N GLU A 47 -3.51 13.00 -6.39
CA GLU A 47 -3.07 12.01 -7.37
C GLU A 47 -1.54 11.97 -7.58
N GLN A 48 -0.77 12.85 -6.93
CA GLN A 48 0.69 12.94 -7.03
C GLN A 48 1.40 12.68 -5.70
N HIS A 49 0.72 12.81 -4.56
CA HIS A 49 1.30 12.71 -3.23
C HIS A 49 0.54 11.70 -2.34
N ALA A 50 1.30 10.81 -1.71
CA ALA A 50 0.78 9.88 -0.73
C ALA A 50 1.67 9.79 0.51
N THR A 51 1.06 9.35 1.61
CA THR A 51 1.71 9.13 2.89
C THR A 51 1.39 7.72 3.35
N LEU A 52 2.39 6.89 3.55
CA LEU A 52 2.24 5.49 3.95
C LEU A 52 2.91 5.26 5.29
N ALA A 53 2.41 4.28 6.03
CA ALA A 53 3.06 3.82 7.24
C ALA A 53 4.43 3.21 6.93
N ASP A 54 5.27 3.11 7.96
CA ASP A 54 6.47 2.30 7.89
C ASP A 54 6.17 0.83 7.58
N GLY A 55 7.15 0.15 6.99
CA GLY A 55 7.11 -1.28 6.72
C GLY A 55 7.09 -1.61 5.22
N GLU A 56 6.58 -2.79 4.93
CA GLU A 56 6.31 -3.21 3.56
C GLU A 56 5.05 -2.50 3.07
N GLN A 57 5.19 -1.72 1.99
CA GLN A 57 4.12 -0.90 1.45
C GLN A 57 3.94 -1.12 -0.04
N GLN A 58 2.78 -0.71 -0.53
CA GLN A 58 2.37 -0.88 -1.92
C GLN A 58 1.71 0.40 -2.45
N LEU A 59 2.07 0.76 -3.68
CA LEU A 59 1.47 1.84 -4.45
C LEU A 59 0.84 1.23 -5.70
N LEU A 60 -0.33 1.72 -6.08
CA LEU A 60 -0.89 1.53 -7.41
C LEU A 60 -0.70 2.82 -8.19
N VAL A 61 0.15 2.80 -9.21
CA VAL A 61 0.47 3.98 -10.01
C VAL A 61 0.17 3.74 -11.48
N ARG A 62 -0.12 4.79 -12.24
CA ARG A 62 -0.33 4.71 -13.69
C ARG A 62 0.43 5.80 -14.40
N PHE A 63 1.07 5.45 -15.51
CA PHE A 63 1.65 6.43 -16.43
C PHE A 63 0.53 7.09 -17.24
N GLU A 64 0.57 8.42 -17.32
CA GLU A 64 -0.32 9.26 -18.12
C GLU A 64 0.50 10.29 -18.91
N GLY A 65 0.84 9.93 -20.14
CA GLY A 65 1.53 10.80 -21.09
C GLY A 65 0.58 11.58 -21.99
N VAL A 66 1.07 12.69 -22.52
CA VAL A 66 0.38 13.52 -23.52
C VAL A 66 1.24 13.60 -24.77
N ILE A 67 0.70 13.18 -25.91
CA ILE A 67 1.30 13.42 -27.22
C ILE A 67 0.73 14.74 -27.73
N PRO A 68 1.57 15.78 -27.89
CA PRO A 68 1.10 17.07 -28.36
C PRO A 68 0.61 16.95 -29.80
N SER A 69 -0.41 17.75 -30.10
CA SER A 69 -0.93 17.90 -31.45
C SER A 69 0.14 18.35 -32.44
N ARG A 70 0.04 17.89 -33.69
CA ARG A 70 0.91 18.30 -34.81
C ARG A 70 0.36 19.50 -35.59
N SER A 71 -0.86 19.94 -35.29
CA SER A 71 -1.54 21.03 -35.99
C SER A 71 -2.58 21.69 -35.09
N SER A 72 -2.83 22.98 -35.26
CA SER A 72 -3.86 23.71 -34.49
C SER A 72 -5.29 23.16 -34.66
N SER A 73 -5.53 22.25 -35.61
CA SER A 73 -6.82 21.58 -35.82
C SER A 73 -6.94 20.21 -35.15
N GLU A 74 -5.84 19.66 -34.62
CA GLU A 74 -5.86 18.38 -33.89
C GLU A 74 -5.75 18.64 -32.38
N ASN A 75 -6.32 17.74 -31.58
CA ASN A 75 -6.21 17.78 -30.12
C ASN A 75 -5.03 16.91 -29.65
N ASP A 76 -4.51 17.25 -28.48
CA ASP A 76 -3.55 16.41 -27.78
C ASP A 76 -4.13 15.01 -27.51
N ARG A 77 -3.30 13.98 -27.66
CA ARG A 77 -3.70 12.59 -27.44
C ARG A 77 -3.11 12.09 -26.14
N GLN A 78 -3.96 11.56 -25.26
CA GLN A 78 -3.50 10.96 -24.02
C GLN A 78 -3.06 9.51 -24.24
N VAL A 79 -1.93 9.14 -23.65
CA VAL A 79 -1.38 7.79 -23.63
C VAL A 79 -1.36 7.31 -22.19
N ARG A 80 -1.95 6.15 -21.91
CA ARG A 80 -2.02 5.60 -20.56
C ARG A 80 -1.48 4.18 -20.54
N SER A 81 -0.78 3.82 -19.47
CA SER A 81 -0.41 2.43 -19.22
C SER A 81 -1.50 1.67 -18.49
N GLU A 82 -1.39 0.34 -18.45
CA GLU A 82 -2.02 -0.42 -17.37
C GLU A 82 -1.50 0.09 -16.01
N PRO A 83 -2.33 0.12 -14.96
CA PRO A 83 -1.86 0.38 -13.61
C PRO A 83 -0.75 -0.59 -13.18
N GLN A 84 0.23 -0.07 -12.45
CA GLN A 84 1.38 -0.80 -11.94
C GLN A 84 1.32 -0.86 -10.42
N VAL A 85 1.39 -2.06 -9.89
CA VAL A 85 1.56 -2.32 -8.47
C VAL A 85 3.04 -2.28 -8.15
N VAL A 86 3.43 -1.38 -7.26
CA VAL A 86 4.82 -1.20 -6.81
C VAL A 86 4.88 -1.53 -5.33
N ARG A 87 5.55 -2.63 -4.98
CA ARG A 87 5.80 -3.05 -3.61
C ARG A 87 7.24 -2.74 -3.22
N TYR A 88 7.43 -2.21 -2.01
CA TYR A 88 8.73 -1.82 -1.50
C TYR A 88 8.75 -1.88 0.04
N GLN A 89 9.95 -1.85 0.61
CA GLN A 89 10.16 -1.72 2.05
C GLN A 89 10.64 -0.29 2.34
N GLY A 90 9.89 0.46 3.14
CA GLY A 90 10.22 1.84 3.50
C GLY A 90 10.08 2.09 5.01
N SER A 91 10.84 3.04 5.53
CA SER A 91 10.70 3.55 6.89
C SER A 91 11.21 4.98 6.94
N ASN A 92 10.37 5.88 7.49
CA ASN A 92 10.66 7.29 7.74
C ASN A 92 11.44 8.03 6.63
N GLN A 93 10.92 8.01 5.41
CA GLN A 93 11.66 8.51 4.24
C GLN A 93 10.76 9.22 3.22
N HIS A 94 11.39 10.07 2.41
CA HIS A 94 10.75 10.73 1.27
C HIS A 94 11.18 10.03 -0.03
N LEU A 95 10.22 9.38 -0.68
CA LEU A 95 10.40 8.66 -1.92
C LEU A 95 9.90 9.46 -3.10
N LEU A 96 10.70 9.50 -4.16
CA LEU A 96 10.31 10.01 -5.47
C LEU A 96 10.22 8.85 -6.44
N LEU A 97 9.07 8.73 -7.13
CA LEU A 97 8.97 7.85 -8.28
C LEU A 97 9.70 8.47 -9.47
N THR A 98 10.50 7.66 -10.14
CA THR A 98 11.24 8.03 -11.34
C THR A 98 10.98 7.02 -12.44
N ALA A 99 11.04 7.50 -13.69
CA ALA A 99 10.83 6.68 -14.87
C ALA A 99 11.61 7.27 -16.05
N SER A 100 12.21 6.41 -16.86
CA SER A 100 12.89 6.81 -18.10
C SER A 100 11.92 6.71 -19.27
N VAL A 101 11.07 7.71 -19.43
CA VAL A 101 10.07 7.76 -20.51
C VAL A 101 10.70 8.42 -21.75
N PRO A 102 10.72 7.75 -22.92
CA PRO A 102 11.17 8.39 -24.16
C PRO A 102 10.30 9.58 -24.54
N GLY A 103 10.93 10.65 -25.06
CA GLY A 103 10.24 11.89 -25.41
C GLY A 103 9.48 11.86 -26.74
N ASP A 104 9.70 10.85 -27.59
CA ASP A 104 9.02 10.72 -28.87
C ASP A 104 7.71 9.91 -28.76
N GLU A 105 6.78 10.13 -29.69
CA GLU A 105 5.47 9.47 -29.69
C GLU A 105 5.56 7.93 -29.65
N ARG A 106 6.47 7.33 -30.43
CA ARG A 106 6.57 5.88 -30.53
C ARG A 106 7.14 5.30 -29.25
N GLY A 107 8.18 5.94 -28.71
CA GLY A 107 8.80 5.54 -27.45
C GLY A 107 7.84 5.69 -26.26
N MET A 108 7.05 6.75 -26.22
CA MET A 108 6.01 6.93 -25.19
C MET A 108 4.92 5.85 -25.28
N GLN A 109 4.46 5.51 -26.49
CA GLN A 109 3.51 4.42 -26.71
C GLN A 109 4.08 3.06 -26.33
N ALA A 110 5.37 2.82 -26.61
CA ALA A 110 6.06 1.60 -26.20
C ALA A 110 6.20 1.52 -24.68
N TYR A 111 6.58 2.62 -24.04
CA TYR A 111 6.66 2.73 -22.59
C TYR A 111 5.32 2.44 -21.92
N ALA A 112 4.21 2.97 -22.44
CA ALA A 112 2.89 2.74 -21.88
C ALA A 112 2.45 1.26 -21.92
N LYS A 113 2.97 0.46 -22.86
CA LYS A 113 2.67 -0.98 -22.94
C LYS A 113 3.40 -1.81 -21.88
N ALA A 114 4.58 -1.35 -21.46
CA ALA A 114 5.43 -2.03 -20.48
C ALA A 114 6.17 -1.00 -19.63
N PRO A 115 5.47 -0.24 -18.78
CA PRO A 115 6.08 0.82 -18.00
C PRO A 115 7.05 0.22 -16.97
N VAL A 116 8.16 0.88 -16.70
CA VAL A 116 9.12 0.47 -15.68
C VAL A 116 9.43 1.68 -14.81
N VAL A 117 9.16 1.55 -13.52
CA VAL A 117 9.39 2.63 -12.55
C VAL A 117 10.52 2.28 -11.59
N ALA A 118 11.03 3.29 -10.91
CA ALA A 118 11.92 3.16 -9.77
C ALA A 118 11.47 4.09 -8.66
N LEU A 119 11.69 3.70 -7.41
CA LEU A 119 11.55 4.60 -6.26
C LEU A 119 12.94 5.04 -5.81
N GLN A 120 13.09 6.32 -5.51
CA GLN A 120 14.36 6.89 -5.07
C GLN A 120 14.19 7.68 -3.79
N GLU A 121 15.14 7.52 -2.87
CA GLU A 121 15.33 8.40 -1.73
C GLU A 121 16.63 9.18 -1.95
N ASN A 122 16.56 10.51 -2.04
CA ASN A 122 17.74 11.37 -2.21
C ASN A 122 18.66 10.92 -3.37
N GLY A 123 18.07 10.47 -4.49
CA GLY A 123 18.78 9.98 -5.67
C GLY A 123 19.28 8.52 -5.59
N ARG A 124 19.10 7.84 -4.44
CA ARG A 124 19.42 6.41 -4.28
C ARG A 124 18.21 5.57 -4.61
N THR A 125 18.36 4.64 -5.55
CA THR A 125 17.27 3.74 -5.96
C THR A 125 17.00 2.68 -4.90
N LEU A 126 15.73 2.55 -4.52
CA LEU A 126 15.23 1.55 -3.61
C LEU A 126 14.92 0.24 -4.36
N ALA A 127 15.11 -0.89 -3.69
CA ALA A 127 14.66 -2.17 -4.24
C ALA A 127 13.13 -2.22 -4.23
N ILE A 128 12.54 -2.55 -5.38
CA ILE A 128 11.11 -2.67 -5.56
C ILE A 128 10.74 -3.97 -6.25
N GLN A 129 9.51 -4.42 -6.03
CA GLN A 129 8.83 -5.35 -6.91
C GLN A 129 7.74 -4.61 -7.66
N GLN A 130 7.66 -4.88 -8.96
CA GLN A 130 6.64 -4.30 -9.83
C GLN A 130 5.88 -5.41 -10.55
N ASP A 131 4.57 -5.21 -10.68
CA ASP A 131 3.69 -6.01 -11.52
C ASP A 131 2.58 -5.15 -12.14
N ALA A 132 1.99 -5.61 -13.23
CA ALA A 132 0.84 -4.94 -13.83
C ALA A 132 -0.46 -5.40 -13.17
N LEU A 133 -1.31 -4.46 -12.75
CA LEU A 133 -2.70 -4.75 -12.40
C LEU A 133 -3.52 -4.67 -13.68
N VAL A 134 -3.70 -5.82 -14.33
CA VAL A 134 -4.48 -5.90 -15.57
C VAL A 134 -5.92 -5.53 -15.28
N THR A 135 -6.38 -4.47 -15.92
CA THR A 135 -7.77 -4.02 -15.84
C THR A 135 -8.57 -4.52 -17.04
N SER A 136 -9.87 -4.74 -16.87
CA SER A 136 -10.76 -5.16 -17.96
C SER A 136 -12.09 -4.41 -17.84
N GLY A 137 -12.67 -4.05 -18.98
CA GLY A 137 -13.92 -3.29 -19.05
C GLY A 137 -13.75 -1.77 -18.93
N MET A 138 -14.88 -1.07 -18.72
CA MET A 138 -14.91 0.39 -18.62
C MET A 138 -14.35 0.86 -17.27
N LEU A 139 -13.43 1.84 -17.30
CA LEU A 139 -12.69 2.30 -16.11
C LEU A 139 -13.28 3.56 -15.42
N LEU A 140 -14.53 3.90 -15.70
CA LEU A 140 -15.19 5.05 -15.06
C LEU A 140 -15.64 4.68 -13.65
N GLY A 141 -15.27 5.50 -12.66
CA GLY A 141 -15.67 5.28 -11.26
C GLY A 141 -15.09 4.03 -10.63
N VAL A 142 -13.93 3.54 -11.11
CA VAL A 142 -13.26 2.36 -10.55
C VAL A 142 -12.83 2.61 -9.12
N ASP A 143 -13.21 1.71 -8.22
CA ASP A 143 -12.63 1.62 -6.88
C ASP A 143 -11.24 0.98 -6.96
N TRP A 144 -10.21 1.84 -7.04
CA TRP A 144 -8.83 1.40 -7.14
C TRP A 144 -8.31 0.72 -5.87
N ASN A 145 -8.82 1.07 -4.69
CA ASN A 145 -8.45 0.40 -3.45
C ASN A 145 -9.01 -1.03 -3.44
N GLY A 146 -10.26 -1.21 -3.84
CA GLY A 146 -10.87 -2.53 -4.03
C GLY A 146 -10.13 -3.38 -5.07
N LYS A 147 -9.72 -2.79 -6.21
CA LYS A 147 -8.89 -3.48 -7.22
C LYS A 147 -7.53 -3.90 -6.67
N LEU A 148 -6.88 -3.03 -5.89
CA LEU A 148 -5.60 -3.34 -5.26
C LEU A 148 -5.72 -4.48 -4.24
N ALA A 149 -6.80 -4.50 -3.47
CA ALA A 149 -7.11 -5.57 -2.53
C ALA A 149 -7.38 -6.91 -3.22
N GLU A 150 -8.12 -6.90 -4.34
CA GLU A 150 -8.33 -8.10 -5.18
C GLU A 150 -7.00 -8.63 -5.75
N TYR A 151 -6.16 -7.74 -6.27
CA TYR A 151 -4.83 -8.09 -6.74
C TYR A 151 -3.97 -8.74 -5.63
N ASN A 152 -4.05 -8.23 -4.40
CA ASN A 152 -3.35 -8.83 -3.27
C ASN A 152 -3.90 -10.22 -2.92
N ARG A 153 -5.23 -10.42 -3.00
CA ARG A 153 -5.87 -11.74 -2.79
C ARG A 153 -5.51 -12.75 -3.87
N SER A 154 -5.32 -12.32 -5.12
CA SER A 154 -4.93 -13.21 -6.22
C SER A 154 -3.45 -13.61 -6.17
N GLY A 155 -2.65 -12.99 -5.29
CA GLY A 155 -1.24 -13.33 -5.11
C GLY A 155 -0.36 -12.87 -6.27
N GLY A 156 -0.66 -11.73 -6.88
CA GLY A 156 0.18 -11.14 -7.93
C GLY A 156 1.63 -10.94 -7.49
N LYS A 157 2.56 -10.77 -8.44
CA LYS A 157 4.01 -10.80 -8.16
C LYS A 157 4.43 -9.75 -7.13
N ALA A 158 3.83 -8.57 -7.20
CA ALA A 158 4.04 -7.46 -6.27
C ALA A 158 2.99 -7.39 -5.15
N ALA A 159 2.22 -8.45 -4.88
CA ALA A 159 1.20 -8.44 -3.84
C ALA A 159 1.81 -8.35 -2.44
N LEU A 160 1.18 -7.55 -1.58
CA LEU A 160 1.38 -7.65 -0.13
C LEU A 160 0.87 -9.01 0.31
N THR A 161 1.82 -9.90 0.60
CA THR A 161 1.51 -11.18 1.22
C THR A 161 1.12 -10.85 2.66
N ALA A 162 -0.13 -11.11 3.05
CA ALA A 162 -0.46 -11.11 4.45
C ALA A 162 0.54 -12.04 5.12
N VAL A 163 1.38 -11.52 6.02
CA VAL A 163 2.29 -12.34 6.81
C VAL A 163 1.39 -13.34 7.51
N ALA A 164 1.39 -14.57 7.01
CA ALA A 164 0.99 -15.71 7.79
C ALA A 164 1.87 -15.59 9.04
N VAL A 165 1.25 -15.29 10.18
CA VAL A 165 1.92 -15.32 11.48
C VAL A 165 2.74 -16.60 11.45
N ALA A 166 4.07 -16.44 11.50
CA ALA A 166 4.98 -17.54 11.49
C ALA A 166 4.64 -18.43 12.69
N ALA A 167 3.82 -19.45 12.45
CA ALA A 167 3.77 -20.60 13.31
C ALA A 167 5.20 -21.12 13.34
N GLN A 168 5.74 -21.21 14.54
CA GLN A 168 7.09 -21.66 14.79
C GLN A 168 7.38 -22.96 14.03
N PRO A 169 8.63 -23.19 13.60
CA PRO A 169 8.95 -24.33 12.76
C PRO A 169 8.80 -25.62 13.57
N THR A 170 7.67 -26.31 13.39
CA THR A 170 7.63 -27.76 13.57
C THR A 170 8.15 -28.39 12.29
N ALA A 171 9.19 -29.20 12.47
CA ALA A 171 9.95 -29.84 11.42
C ALA A 171 9.10 -30.72 10.49
N THR A 172 9.57 -30.79 9.24
CA THR A 172 9.36 -31.86 8.23
C THR A 172 7.92 -32.15 7.79
N LEU A 173 7.64 -31.91 6.51
CA LEU A 173 7.63 -32.96 5.48
C LEU A 173 7.53 -32.32 4.08
N ALA A 174 8.29 -32.91 3.15
CA ALA A 174 8.26 -32.59 1.73
C ALA A 174 6.94 -33.02 1.10
N SER A 175 6.38 -32.20 0.21
CA SER A 175 5.92 -32.56 -1.14
C SER A 175 5.06 -31.43 -1.71
N GLY A 176 5.30 -31.08 -2.96
CA GLY A 176 4.48 -30.12 -3.69
C GLY A 176 3.06 -30.63 -3.91
N ALA A 177 2.10 -29.78 -3.59
CA ALA A 177 0.77 -29.66 -4.19
C ALA A 177 0.08 -28.50 -3.47
N GLN A 178 -0.34 -27.46 -4.19
CA GLN A 178 -1.28 -26.48 -3.65
C GLN A 178 -2.58 -27.23 -3.33
N PRO A 179 -3.07 -27.24 -2.08
CA PRO A 179 -4.37 -27.82 -1.81
C PRO A 179 -5.42 -26.84 -2.33
N VAL A 180 -6.19 -27.26 -3.32
CA VAL A 180 -7.51 -26.69 -3.59
C VAL A 180 -8.39 -27.07 -2.40
N VAL A 181 -8.41 -26.22 -1.38
CA VAL A 181 -9.27 -26.41 -0.21
C VAL A 181 -10.71 -26.33 -0.70
N ALA A 182 -11.46 -27.43 -0.56
CA ALA A 182 -12.86 -27.46 -0.95
C ALA A 182 -13.63 -26.36 -0.19
N ALA A 183 -14.56 -25.68 -0.86
CA ALA A 183 -15.29 -24.55 -0.28
C ALA A 183 -15.96 -24.90 1.07
N SER A 184 -16.45 -26.13 1.23
CA SER A 184 -17.04 -26.63 2.48
C SER A 184 -16.03 -26.77 3.63
N GLU A 185 -14.77 -27.07 3.31
CA GLU A 185 -13.69 -27.20 4.29
C GLU A 185 -13.16 -25.82 4.71
N LEU A 186 -13.17 -24.86 3.78
CA LEU A 186 -12.89 -23.46 4.08
C LEU A 186 -13.99 -22.84 4.97
N GLU A 187 -15.25 -23.14 4.69
CA GLU A 187 -16.39 -22.71 5.51
C GLU A 187 -16.29 -23.26 6.94
N GLY A 188 -16.00 -24.56 7.09
CA GLY A 188 -15.80 -25.17 8.41
C GLY A 188 -14.67 -24.52 9.22
N GLN A 189 -13.55 -24.19 8.56
CA GLN A 189 -12.43 -23.47 9.18
C GLN A 189 -12.81 -22.06 9.62
N LEU A 190 -13.55 -21.32 8.78
CA LEU A 190 -14.07 -19.98 9.12
C LEU A 190 -15.02 -20.01 10.31
N GLN A 191 -15.93 -20.98 10.37
CA GLN A 191 -16.85 -21.17 11.50
C GLN A 191 -16.06 -21.46 12.79
N GLN A 192 -15.05 -22.32 12.72
CA GLN A 192 -14.24 -22.68 13.88
C GLN A 192 -13.39 -21.50 14.39
N LEU A 193 -12.81 -20.71 13.50
CA LEU A 193 -12.06 -19.50 13.87
C LEU A 193 -12.99 -18.45 14.52
N PHE A 194 -14.21 -18.29 14.00
CA PHE A 194 -15.19 -17.39 14.57
C PHE A 194 -15.61 -17.80 15.99
N LEU A 195 -15.77 -19.10 16.25
CA LEU A 195 -16.10 -19.62 17.59
C LEU A 195 -14.95 -19.47 18.59
N GLN A 196 -13.69 -19.56 18.14
CA GLN A 196 -12.50 -19.37 18.97
C GLN A 196 -12.20 -17.91 19.29
N ALA A 197 -12.71 -16.96 18.50
CA ALA A 197 -12.53 -15.54 18.74
C ALA A 197 -13.25 -15.06 20.01
N ASP A 198 -12.65 -14.09 20.70
CA ASP A 198 -13.27 -13.44 21.85
C ASP A 198 -14.53 -12.61 21.43
N PRO A 199 -15.44 -12.31 22.37
CA PRO A 199 -16.71 -11.64 22.04
C PRO A 199 -16.55 -10.25 21.41
N ALA A 200 -15.46 -9.53 21.70
CA ALA A 200 -15.21 -8.22 21.13
C ALA A 200 -14.76 -8.33 19.67
N LEU A 201 -13.87 -9.28 19.38
CA LEU A 201 -13.40 -9.56 18.03
C LEU A 201 -14.53 -10.07 17.12
N ARG A 202 -15.41 -10.94 17.62
CA ARG A 202 -16.59 -11.42 16.88
C ARG A 202 -17.50 -10.28 16.43
N LYS A 203 -17.76 -9.30 17.31
CA LYS A 203 -18.61 -8.13 16.96
C LYS A 203 -17.97 -7.26 15.88
N ARG A 204 -16.66 -7.05 15.95
CA ARG A 204 -15.91 -6.30 14.92
C ARG A 204 -15.91 -7.04 13.59
N PHE A 205 -15.76 -8.36 13.62
CA PHE A 205 -15.82 -9.20 12.43
C PHE A 205 -17.19 -9.14 11.75
N ILE A 206 -18.29 -9.29 12.50
CA ILE A 206 -19.66 -9.17 11.94
C ILE A 206 -19.89 -7.76 11.37
N GLY A 207 -19.47 -6.71 12.09
CA GLY A 207 -19.63 -5.33 11.64
C GLY A 207 -18.89 -5.03 10.33
N TRP A 208 -17.76 -5.69 10.09
CA TRP A 208 -17.03 -5.62 8.82
C TRP A 208 -17.63 -6.51 7.74
N ALA A 209 -18.15 -7.69 8.09
CA ALA A 209 -18.65 -8.66 7.12
C ALA A 209 -20.02 -8.28 6.52
N VAL A 210 -20.90 -7.63 7.28
CA VAL A 210 -22.25 -7.23 6.81
C VAL A 210 -22.22 -6.30 5.58
N PRO A 211 -21.34 -5.28 5.50
CA PRO A 211 -21.19 -4.45 4.29
C PRO A 211 -20.62 -5.17 3.06
N GLN A 212 -20.12 -6.41 3.19
CA GLN A 212 -19.46 -7.15 2.10
C GLN A 212 -20.36 -8.24 1.49
N LEU A 213 -21.58 -8.42 2.02
CA LEU A 213 -22.64 -9.29 1.49
C LEU A 213 -23.58 -8.50 0.57
#